data_AF-A0A9E5AMT0-F1
#
_entry.id   AF-A0A9E5AMT0-F1
#
_cell.length_a   1.000
_cell.length_b   1.000
_cell.length_c   1.000
_cell.angle_alpha   90.00
_cell.angle_beta   90.00
_cell.angle_gamma   90.00
#
_symmetry.space_group_name_H-M   'P 1'
#
loop_
_entity.id
_entity.type
_entity.pdbx_description
1 polymer ?
#
loop_
_entity_poly.entity_id
_entity_poly.type
_entity_poly.pdbx_seq_one_letter_code
_entity_poly.pdbx_strand_id
1 'polypeptide(L)' 'MSIHEIESAIQELPVRDLVKLREWFEDYCEDNLELSDTVKRKLEAAREDIDEGRYRTRQP' A
#
# COMPACT_ATOMS: atom_id res chain seq x y z
N MET A 1 2.16 20.45 -11.07
CA MET A 1 1.77 19.18 -11.71
C MET A 1 0.57 18.66 -10.96
N SER A 2 -0.59 18.72 -11.59
CA SER A 2 -1.86 18.19 -11.10
C SER A 2 -1.99 16.71 -11.47
N ILE A 3 -2.91 16.00 -10.79
CA ILE A 3 -3.16 14.59 -11.12
C ILE A 3 -3.63 14.40 -12.57
N HIS A 4 -4.36 15.38 -13.12
CA HIS A 4 -4.88 15.33 -14.49
C HIS A 4 -3.76 15.43 -15.54
N GLU A 5 -2.71 16.20 -15.25
CA GLU A 5 -1.53 16.26 -16.14
C GLU A 5 -0.78 14.92 -16.15
N ILE A 6 -0.76 14.20 -15.03
CA ILE A 6 -0.13 12.88 -14.92
C ILE A 6 -0.97 11.84 -15.68
N GLU A 7 -2.28 11.83 -15.49
CA GLU A 7 -3.19 10.93 -16.22
C GLU A 7 -3.08 11.12 -17.74
N SER A 8 -3.02 12.37 -18.19
CA SER A 8 -2.85 12.69 -19.62
C SER A 8 -1.49 12.18 -20.14
N ALA A 9 -0.42 12.35 -19.37
CA ALA A 9 0.90 11.83 -19.76
C ALA A 9 0.93 10.30 -19.82
N ILE A 10 0.22 9.61 -18.92
CA ILE A 10 0.12 8.15 -18.90
C ILE A 10 -0.65 7.64 -20.14
N GLN A 11 -1.72 8.33 -20.56
CA GLN A 11 -2.51 7.94 -21.72
C GLN A 11 -1.72 7.95 -23.03
N GLU A 12 -0.71 8.81 -23.13
CA GLU A 12 0.17 8.92 -24.31
C GLU A 12 1.30 7.87 -24.33
N LEU A 13 1.45 7.06 -23.27
CA LEU A 13 2.51 6.05 -23.21
C LEU A 13 2.21 4.86 -24.11
N PRO A 14 3.23 4.31 -24.80
CA PRO A 14 3.09 3.06 -25.50
C PRO A 14 2.81 1.91 -24.52
N VAL A 15 2.06 0.90 -24.96
CA VAL A 15 1.62 -0.25 -24.12
C VAL A 15 2.76 -0.90 -23.34
N ARG A 16 3.95 -1.02 -23.93
CA ARG A 16 5.13 -1.59 -23.25
C ARG A 16 5.52 -0.78 -22.02
N ASP A 17 5.47 0.54 -22.10
CA ASP A 17 5.90 1.41 -21.03
C ASP A 17 4.78 1.60 -20.00
N LEU A 18 3.50 1.43 -20.39
CA LEU A 18 2.37 1.27 -19.46
C LEU A 18 2.52 0.01 -18.58
N VAL A 19 2.96 -1.12 -19.15
CA VAL A 19 3.19 -2.34 -18.37
C VAL A 19 4.29 -2.13 -17.34
N LYS A 20 5.41 -1.52 -17.73
CA LYS A 20 6.51 -1.18 -16.81
C LYS A 20 6.07 -0.19 -15.72
N LEU A 21 5.27 0.81 -16.09
CA LEU A 21 4.74 1.77 -15.13
C LEU A 21 3.83 1.08 -14.11
N ARG A 22 3.01 0.11 -14.53
CA ARG A 22 2.16 -0.68 -13.62
C ARG A 22 3.01 -1.49 -12.64
N GLU A 23 3.98 -2.25 -13.14
CA GLU A 23 4.86 -3.06 -12.28
C GLU A 23 5.60 -2.19 -11.25
N TRP A 24 6.21 -1.09 -11.69
CA TRP A 24 6.84 -0.13 -10.78
C TRP A 24 5.87 0.49 -9.77
N PHE A 25 4.64 0.80 -10.19
CA PHE A 25 3.65 1.42 -9.31
C PHE A 25 3.14 0.43 -8.26
N GLU A 26 3.00 -0.85 -8.62
CA GLU A 26 2.69 -1.93 -7.68
C GLU A 26 3.79 -2.07 -6.63
N ASP A 27 5.06 -2.14 -7.04
CA ASP A 27 6.22 -2.18 -6.12
C ASP A 27 6.29 -0.93 -5.24
N TYR A 28 6.10 0.26 -5.82
CA TYR A 28 6.08 1.53 -5.08
C TYR A 28 4.97 1.54 -4.05
N CYS A 29 3.78 1.04 -4.41
CA CYS A 29 2.67 0.91 -3.49
C CYS A 29 2.97 -0.10 -2.39
N GLU A 30 3.60 -1.23 -2.68
CA GLU A 30 4.02 -2.20 -1.67
C GLU A 30 4.99 -1.53 -0.66
N ASP A 31 6.04 -0.89 -1.15
CA ASP A 31 7.05 -0.19 -0.33
C ASP A 31 6.48 0.97 0.49
N ASN A 32 5.54 1.74 -0.09
CA ASN A 32 4.99 2.94 0.56
C ASN A 32 3.71 2.66 1.38
N LEU A 33 2.98 1.58 1.09
CA LEU A 33 1.78 1.18 1.83
C LEU A 33 2.05 0.11 2.89
N GLU A 34 3.18 -0.61 2.84
CA GLU A 34 3.66 -1.49 3.92
C GLU A 34 3.71 -0.77 5.28
N LEU A 35 3.83 0.56 5.26
CA LEU A 35 3.96 1.39 6.45
C LEU A 35 3.00 2.59 6.46
N SER A 36 1.83 2.50 5.82
CA SER A 36 0.83 3.56 5.99
C SER A 36 0.52 3.73 7.48
N ASP A 37 0.33 4.96 7.94
CA ASP A 37 0.01 5.25 9.36
C ASP A 37 -1.25 4.53 9.85
N THR A 38 -2.08 4.06 8.92
CA THR A 38 -3.22 3.19 9.22
C THR A 38 -2.81 1.77 9.56
N VAL A 39 -1.83 1.20 8.85
CA VAL A 39 -1.27 -0.12 9.16
C VAL A 39 -0.46 -0.07 10.46
N LYS A 40 0.36 0.98 10.64
CA LYS A 40 1.09 1.22 11.90
C LYS A 40 0.13 1.31 13.10
N ARG A 41 -0.92 2.13 13.01
CA ARG A 41 -1.95 2.21 14.07
C ARG A 41 -2.64 0.89 14.35
N LYS A 42 -2.93 0.08 13.32
CA LYS A 42 -3.53 -1.25 13.51
C LYS A 42 -2.58 -2.21 14.22
N LEU A 43 -1.29 -2.14 13.91
CA LEU A 43 -0.26 -2.94 14.58
C LEU A 43 -0.03 -2.49 16.02
N GLU A 44 -0.03 -1.18 16.29
CA GLU A 44 0.03 -0.63 17.66
C GLU A 44 -1.20 -1.04 18.47
N ALA A 45 -2.41 -0.88 17.93
CA ALA A 45 -3.63 -1.32 18.59
C ALA A 45 -3.64 -2.84 18.85
N ALA A 46 -3.15 -3.65 17.90
CA ALA A 46 -3.01 -5.09 18.12
C ALA A 46 -1.95 -5.43 19.17
N ARG A 47 -0.88 -4.62 19.29
CA ARG A 47 0.14 -4.76 20.33
C ARG A 47 -0.42 -4.47 21.71
N GLU A 48 -1.18 -3.38 21.85
CA GLU A 48 -1.90 -3.04 23.08
C GLU A 48 -2.90 -4.13 23.46
N ASP A 49 -3.67 -4.65 22.49
CA ASP A 49 -4.61 -5.74 22.73
C ASP A 49 -3.91 -7.03 23.20
N ILE A 50 -2.71 -7.34 22.71
CA ILE A 50 -1.92 -8.49 23.19
C ILE A 50 -1.42 -8.25 24.62
N ASP A 51 -0.87 -7.07 24.92
CA ASP A 51 -0.37 -6.71 26.24
C ASP A 51 -1.50 -6.69 27.30
N GLU A 52 -2.70 -6.27 26.91
CA GLU A 52 -3.90 -6.29 27.74
C GLU A 52 -4.62 -7.65 27.75
N GLY A 53 -4.07 -8.66 27.09
CA GLY A 53 -4.61 -10.03 27.07
C GLY A 53 -5.89 -10.20 26.24
N ARG A 54 -6.26 -9.21 25.42
CA ARG A 54 -7.40 -9.22 24.49
C ARG A 54 -7.04 -9.84 23.14
N TYR A 55 -6.49 -11.05 23.13
CA TYR A 55 -6.21 -11.78 21.90
C TYR A 55 -6.99 -13.10 21.83
N ARG A 56 -7.26 -13.55 20.61
CA ARG A 56 -7.85 -14.87 20.35
C ARG A 56 -6.87 -15.69 19.53
N THR A 57 -6.42 -16.81 20.07
CA THR A 57 -5.64 -17.79 19.31
C THR A 57 -6.59 -18.66 18.51
N ARG A 58 -6.45 -18.68 17.18
CA ARG A 58 -7.14 -19.65 16.34
C ARG A 58 -6.25 -20.89 16.23
N GLN A 59 -6.68 -22.00 16.82
CA GLN A 59 -6.08 -23.30 16.52
C GLN A 59 -6.59 -23.80 15.16
N PRO A 60 -5.73 -24.47 14.37
CA PRO A 60 -6.09 -24.99 13.05
C PRO A 60 -7.20 -26.03 13.08
#